data_AF-A0A9W6EFG1-F1
#
_entry.id   AF-A0A9W6EFG1-F1
#
_cell.length_a   1.000
_cell.length_b   1.000
_cell.length_c   1.000
_cell.angle_alpha   90.00
_cell.angle_beta   90.00
_cell.angle_gamma   90.00
#
_symmetry.space_group_name_H-M   'P 1'
#
loop_
_entity.id
_entity.type
_entity.pdbx_description
1 polymer ?
#
loop_
_entity_poly.entity_id
_entity_poly.type
_entity_poly.pdbx_seq_one_letter_code
_entity_poly.pdbx_strand_id
1 'polypeptide(L)'
;MPRLFDFQGNDSDYIKFLESKLLELRRATPSARLSPKTSHPAFPTTQNPSNIQFVIVKPKLHQLRRSLPTPAKWKRQLNDFINAIPSDKDWEAARRDAGIYTIQMNRRAIQLMLGRQTEPIFSSQNHLPSQIPSIQPTDNEDLVLKACKYGNFISACADEGNFASRITEYQKLIFTSYCTVLIHAGNSKETVYYMMRQYIKKNSDDKTLDYYRYGALW
;
A
#
# COMPACT_ATOMS: atom_id res chain seq x y z
N MET A 1 -7.95 1.08 -24.80
CA MET A 1 -7.93 1.38 -23.35
C MET A 1 -9.15 2.23 -23.03
N PRO A 2 -9.94 1.91 -21.99
CA PRO A 2 -11.05 2.78 -21.56
C PRO A 2 -10.47 4.12 -21.06
N ARG A 3 -11.00 5.24 -21.59
CA ARG A 3 -10.61 6.59 -21.17
C ARG A 3 -11.49 7.03 -20.02
N LEU A 4 -10.93 7.76 -19.04
CA LEU A 4 -11.72 8.37 -17.99
C LEU A 4 -12.53 9.56 -18.57
N PHE A 5 -13.64 9.91 -17.92
CA PHE A 5 -14.46 11.10 -18.20
C PHE A 5 -15.25 11.08 -19.53
N ASP A 6 -15.56 9.90 -20.08
CA ASP A 6 -16.28 9.73 -21.37
C ASP A 6 -15.70 10.60 -22.50
N PHE A 7 -14.38 10.83 -22.47
CA PHE A 7 -13.70 11.75 -23.36
C PHE A 7 -13.63 11.21 -24.80
N GLN A 8 -14.19 11.96 -25.74
CA GLN A 8 -14.13 11.69 -27.18
C GLN A 8 -13.07 12.59 -27.84
N GLY A 9 -12.01 12.01 -28.38
CA GLY A 9 -10.93 12.76 -29.06
C GLY A 9 -9.70 11.90 -29.35
N ASN A 10 -8.65 12.48 -29.92
CA ASN A 10 -7.37 11.78 -30.06
C ASN A 10 -6.58 11.81 -28.73
N ASP A 11 -5.43 11.12 -28.67
CA ASP A 11 -4.63 11.03 -27.44
C ASP A 11 -3.98 12.38 -27.06
N SER A 12 -3.63 13.22 -28.04
CA SER A 12 -3.05 14.55 -27.77
C SER A 12 -4.06 15.44 -27.05
N ASP A 13 -5.33 15.39 -27.47
CA ASP A 13 -6.41 16.15 -26.86
C ASP A 13 -6.75 15.61 -25.46
N TYR A 14 -6.65 14.28 -25.27
CA TYR A 14 -6.87 13.66 -23.97
C TYR A 14 -5.78 14.04 -22.96
N ILE A 15 -4.51 14.11 -23.38
CA ILE A 15 -3.40 14.56 -22.53
C ILE A 15 -3.64 16.01 -22.07
N LYS A 16 -3.97 16.92 -23.01
CA LYS A 16 -4.29 18.32 -22.68
C LYS A 16 -5.49 18.43 -21.74
N PHE A 17 -6.50 17.59 -21.94
CA PHE A 17 -7.66 17.53 -21.06
C PHE A 17 -7.26 17.14 -19.62
N LEU A 18 -6.43 16.10 -19.46
CA LEU A 18 -5.92 15.68 -18.15
C LEU A 18 -5.06 16.76 -17.49
N GLU A 19 -4.19 17.44 -18.24
CA GLU A 19 -3.39 18.57 -17.74
C GLU A 19 -4.28 19.72 -17.23
N SER A 20 -5.37 20.03 -17.94
CA SER A 20 -6.30 21.07 -17.53
C SER A 20 -7.03 20.72 -16.22
N LYS A 21 -7.41 19.45 -16.03
CA LYS A 21 -8.04 18.97 -14.79
C LYS A 21 -7.07 18.98 -13.61
N LEU A 22 -5.79 18.68 -13.85
CA LEU A 22 -4.74 18.76 -12.83
C LEU A 22 -4.53 20.21 -12.36
N LEU A 23 -4.56 21.17 -13.29
CA LEU A 23 -4.49 22.60 -12.97
C LEU A 23 -5.72 23.12 -12.21
N GLU A 24 -6.92 22.63 -12.54
CA GLU A 24 -8.16 22.96 -11.84
C GLU A 24 -8.11 22.51 -10.36
N LEU A 25 -7.65 21.28 -10.11
CA LEU A 25 -7.47 20.74 -8.76
C LEU A 25 -6.44 21.54 -7.94
N ARG A 26 -5.36 22.00 -8.57
CA ARG A 26 -4.33 22.83 -7.91
C ARG A 26 -4.85 24.21 -7.51
N ARG A 27 -5.82 24.76 -8.24
CA ARG A 27 -6.47 26.03 -7.89
C ARG A 27 -7.54 25.87 -6.81
N ALA A 28 -8.18 24.71 -6.74
CA ALA A 28 -9.20 24.39 -5.74
C ALA A 28 -8.62 24.02 -4.37
N THR A 29 -7.31 23.79 -4.27
CA THR A 29 -6.62 23.57 -2.99
C THR A 29 -6.04 24.88 -2.45
N PRO A 30 -6.36 25.31 -1.21
CA PRO A 30 -5.68 26.43 -0.59
C PRO A 30 -4.22 26.04 -0.32
N SER A 31 -3.31 26.46 -1.19
CA SER A 31 -1.88 26.29 -0.99
C SER A 31 -1.45 27.19 0.18
N ALA A 32 -1.05 26.56 1.29
CA ALA A 32 -0.25 27.18 2.31
C ALA A 32 0.95 27.88 1.64
N ARG A 33 1.06 29.20 1.85
CA ARG A 33 2.18 30.02 1.39
C ARG A 33 3.43 29.60 2.15
N LEU A 34 4.31 28.84 1.52
CA LEU A 34 5.71 28.75 1.95
C LEU A 34 6.46 29.93 1.34
N SER A 35 6.71 30.96 2.14
CA SER A 35 7.62 32.05 1.82
C SER A 35 9.06 31.51 1.76
N PRO A 36 9.87 31.89 0.75
CA PRO A 36 11.29 31.57 0.74
C PRO A 36 12.02 32.56 1.66
N LYS A 37 12.42 32.12 2.85
CA LYS A 37 13.49 32.76 3.63
C LYS A 37 14.74 31.92 3.46
N THR A 38 15.60 32.32 2.52
CA THR A 38 16.96 31.80 2.40
C THR A 38 17.92 32.98 2.58
N SER A 39 18.28 33.25 3.82
CA SER A 39 19.45 34.05 4.17
C SER A 39 20.66 33.12 4.21
N HIS A 40 21.45 33.11 3.14
CA HIS A 40 22.79 32.52 3.16
C HIS A 40 23.77 33.49 3.83
N PRO A 41 24.60 33.05 4.78
CA PRO A 41 25.83 33.77 5.11
C PRO A 41 26.88 33.52 4.02
N ALA A 42 27.50 34.61 3.57
CA ALA A 42 28.59 34.60 2.61
C ALA A 42 29.80 33.86 3.18
N PHE A 43 30.28 32.84 2.47
CA PHE A 43 31.60 32.26 2.66
C PHE A 43 32.58 32.85 1.63
N PRO A 44 33.80 33.22 2.03
CA PRO A 44 34.77 33.84 1.13
C PRO A 44 35.32 32.82 0.12
N THR A 45 35.21 33.16 -1.16
CA THR A 45 35.80 32.40 -2.26
C THR A 45 37.27 32.79 -2.44
N THR A 46 38.17 31.97 -1.91
CA THR A 46 39.58 31.96 -2.35
C THR A 46 40.15 30.55 -2.18
N GLN A 47 39.95 29.67 -3.17
CA GLN A 47 40.83 28.51 -3.35
C GLN A 47 41.03 28.21 -4.84
N ASN A 48 42.30 28.04 -5.18
CA ASN A 48 42.87 27.76 -6.49
C ASN A 48 42.22 26.58 -7.23
N PRO A 49 42.26 26.54 -8.57
CA PRO A 49 41.79 25.38 -9.33
C PRO A 49 42.75 24.20 -9.11
N SER A 50 42.39 23.31 -8.18
CA SER A 50 43.02 22.00 -8.06
C SER A 50 42.74 21.20 -9.33
N ASN A 51 43.80 20.97 -10.10
CA ASN A 51 43.80 20.19 -11.32
C ASN A 51 43.31 18.75 -11.04
N ILE A 52 42.15 18.36 -11.57
CA ILE A 52 41.60 17.01 -11.40
C ILE A 52 42.38 16.07 -12.34
N GLN A 53 43.19 15.17 -11.78
CA GLN A 53 43.90 14.14 -12.54
C GLN A 53 43.12 12.83 -12.52
N PHE A 54 42.69 12.35 -13.69
CA PHE A 54 42.06 11.05 -13.85
C PHE A 54 43.13 9.96 -13.90
N VAL A 55 43.15 9.07 -12.90
CA VAL A 55 43.99 7.87 -12.91
C VAL A 55 43.23 6.76 -13.64
N ILE A 56 43.70 6.40 -14.85
CA ILE A 56 43.20 5.24 -15.57
C ILE A 56 43.76 3.98 -14.92
N VAL A 57 42.96 3.37 -14.04
CA VAL A 57 43.28 2.07 -13.46
C VAL A 57 43.05 1.00 -14.53
N LYS A 58 44.13 0.38 -15.03
CA LYS A 58 44.05 -0.86 -15.82
C LYS A 58 44.04 -2.05 -14.86
N PRO A 59 42.89 -2.71 -14.63
CA PRO A 59 42.85 -3.86 -13.73
C PRO A 59 43.70 -5.00 -14.32
N LYS A 60 44.61 -5.54 -13.52
CA LYS A 60 45.36 -6.75 -13.88
C LYS A 60 44.37 -7.91 -13.95
N LEU A 61 44.22 -8.47 -15.15
CA LEU A 61 43.43 -9.66 -15.45
C LEU A 61 44.10 -10.88 -14.80
N HIS A 62 43.90 -11.06 -13.50
CA HIS A 62 44.11 -12.37 -12.90
C HIS A 62 43.00 -13.29 -13.42
N GLN A 63 43.42 -14.42 -13.99
CA GLN A 63 42.59 -15.48 -14.55
C GLN A 63 41.63 -16.02 -13.48
N LEU A 64 40.47 -15.38 -13.32
CA LEU A 64 39.34 -15.96 -12.62
C LEU A 64 38.68 -16.96 -13.58
N ARG A 65 38.79 -18.25 -13.24
CA ARG A 65 37.91 -19.29 -13.76
C ARG A 65 36.48 -18.74 -13.74
N ARG A 66 35.90 -18.52 -14.92
CA ARG A 66 34.51 -18.09 -15.08
C ARG A 66 33.59 -19.18 -14.53
N SER A 67 33.23 -19.10 -13.25
CA SER A 67 31.92 -19.57 -12.82
C SER A 67 30.89 -18.69 -13.54
N LEU A 68 29.79 -19.31 -14.00
CA LEU A 68 28.67 -18.56 -14.58
C LEU A 68 28.31 -17.40 -13.64
N PRO A 69 28.01 -16.20 -14.15
CA PRO A 69 27.62 -15.07 -13.31
C PRO A 69 26.33 -15.45 -12.59
N THR A 70 26.43 -15.72 -11.28
CA THR A 70 25.26 -15.85 -10.43
C THR A 70 24.47 -14.54 -10.59
N PRO A 71 23.17 -14.58 -10.91
CA PRO A 71 22.39 -13.36 -11.07
C PRO A 71 22.51 -12.52 -9.79
N ALA A 72 22.78 -11.23 -9.97
CA ALA A 72 22.89 -10.30 -8.85
C ALA A 72 21.66 -10.42 -7.93
N LYS A 73 21.86 -10.28 -6.62
CA LYS A 73 20.80 -10.50 -5.61
C LYS A 73 19.50 -9.75 -5.93
N TRP A 74 19.62 -8.49 -6.38
CA TRP A 74 18.48 -7.66 -6.78
C TRP A 74 17.70 -8.25 -7.96
N LYS A 75 18.40 -8.85 -8.94
CA LYS A 75 17.79 -9.45 -10.14
C LYS A 75 17.00 -10.70 -9.78
N ARG A 76 17.52 -11.51 -8.86
CA ARG A 76 16.78 -12.65 -8.32
C ARG A 76 15.53 -12.17 -7.58
N GLN A 77 15.65 -11.21 -6.66
CA GLN A 77 14.49 -10.68 -5.93
C GLN A 77 13.45 -10.04 -6.86
N LEU A 78 13.87 -9.35 -7.92
CA LEU A 78 12.98 -8.79 -8.92
C LEU A 78 12.27 -9.89 -9.71
N ASN A 79 12.99 -10.92 -10.14
CA ASN A 79 12.38 -12.07 -10.82
C ASN A 79 11.41 -12.80 -9.89
N ASP A 80 11.76 -13.01 -8.63
CA ASP A 80 10.90 -13.62 -7.62
C ASP A 80 9.62 -12.78 -7.43
N PHE A 81 9.75 -11.45 -7.38
CA PHE A 81 8.61 -10.54 -7.32
C PHE A 81 7.72 -10.62 -8.56
N ILE A 82 8.30 -10.55 -9.77
CA ILE A 82 7.54 -10.64 -11.03
C ILE A 82 6.82 -11.98 -11.13
N ASN A 83 7.48 -13.08 -10.76
CA ASN A 83 6.88 -14.41 -10.76
C ASN A 83 5.82 -14.59 -9.67
N ALA A 84 5.85 -13.77 -8.62
CA ALA A 84 4.84 -13.73 -7.58
C ALA A 84 3.64 -12.84 -7.95
N ILE A 85 3.68 -12.11 -9.07
CA ILE A 85 2.52 -11.36 -9.56
C ILE A 85 1.46 -12.39 -9.99
N PRO A 86 0.26 -12.37 -9.38
CA PRO A 86 -0.78 -13.34 -9.69
C PRO A 86 -1.22 -13.24 -11.15
N SER A 87 -1.59 -14.37 -11.76
CA SER A 87 -2.32 -14.35 -13.04
C SER A 87 -3.73 -13.76 -12.85
N ASP A 88 -4.42 -13.40 -13.93
CA ASP A 88 -5.78 -12.83 -13.84
C ASP A 88 -6.76 -13.73 -13.03
N LYS A 89 -6.62 -15.05 -13.14
CA LYS A 89 -7.43 -16.01 -12.37
C LYS A 89 -7.07 -16.01 -10.89
N ASP A 90 -5.79 -15.85 -10.58
CA ASP A 90 -5.29 -15.78 -9.21
C ASP A 90 -5.68 -14.45 -8.54
N TRP A 91 -5.79 -13.37 -9.33
CA TRP A 91 -6.29 -12.08 -8.86
C TRP A 91 -7.74 -12.17 -8.38
N GLU A 92 -8.61 -12.84 -9.12
CA GLU A 92 -10.00 -13.05 -8.71
C GLU A 92 -10.10 -13.82 -7.38
N ALA A 93 -9.30 -14.88 -7.24
CA ALA A 93 -9.23 -15.64 -6.00
C ALA A 93 -8.66 -14.80 -4.85
N ALA A 94 -7.59 -14.04 -5.08
CA ALA A 94 -6.98 -13.16 -4.09
C ALA A 94 -7.92 -12.04 -3.63
N ARG A 95 -8.72 -11.46 -4.54
CA ARG A 95 -9.74 -10.46 -4.16
C ARG A 95 -10.85 -11.07 -3.32
N ARG A 96 -11.23 -12.33 -3.58
CA ARG A 96 -12.19 -13.07 -2.75
C ARG A 96 -11.62 -13.36 -1.37
N ASP A 97 -10.40 -13.90 -1.30
CA ASP A 97 -9.67 -14.14 -0.03
C ASP A 97 -9.52 -12.87 0.80
N ALA A 98 -9.17 -11.75 0.16
CA ALA A 98 -9.02 -10.46 0.83
C ALA A 98 -10.35 -9.76 1.14
N GLY A 99 -11.50 -10.34 0.74
CA GLY A 99 -12.82 -9.76 1.00
C GLY A 99 -13.13 -8.49 0.20
N ILE A 100 -12.43 -8.20 -0.91
CA ILE A 100 -12.58 -6.99 -1.75
C ILE A 100 -13.11 -7.28 -3.17
N TYR A 101 -13.77 -8.42 -3.34
CA TYR A 101 -14.21 -8.92 -4.65
C TYR A 101 -15.42 -8.19 -5.25
N THR A 102 -16.14 -7.37 -4.46
CA THR A 102 -17.22 -6.51 -4.95
C THR A 102 -16.81 -5.05 -4.93
N ILE A 103 -17.46 -4.24 -5.78
CA ILE A 103 -17.25 -2.78 -5.83
C ILE A 103 -17.53 -2.15 -4.45
N GLN A 104 -18.57 -2.62 -3.75
CA GLN A 104 -18.99 -2.14 -2.44
C GLN A 104 -17.92 -2.44 -1.39
N MET A 105 -17.41 -3.68 -1.36
CA MET A 105 -16.36 -4.07 -0.41
C MET A 105 -15.05 -3.34 -0.69
N ASN A 106 -14.67 -3.16 -1.96
CA ASN A 106 -13.51 -2.37 -2.32
C ASN A 106 -13.67 -0.89 -1.89
N ARG A 107 -14.84 -0.28 -2.11
CA ARG A 107 -15.12 1.09 -1.63
C ARG A 107 -15.02 1.19 -0.11
N ARG A 108 -15.55 0.20 0.61
CA ARG A 108 -15.45 0.12 2.08
C ARG A 108 -14.00 0.00 2.53
N ALA A 109 -13.21 -0.86 1.88
CA ALA A 109 -11.78 -1.02 2.14
C ALA A 109 -11.05 0.33 2.04
N ILE A 110 -11.27 1.07 0.95
CA ILE A 110 -10.67 2.39 0.74
C ILE A 110 -11.11 3.38 1.82
N GLN A 111 -12.41 3.40 2.18
CA GLN A 111 -12.91 4.29 3.24
C GLN A 111 -12.25 4.00 4.60
N LEU A 112 -12.12 2.73 4.97
CA LEU A 112 -11.45 2.31 6.19
C LEU A 112 -9.95 2.65 6.16
N MET A 113 -9.25 2.40 5.04
CA MET A 113 -7.84 2.78 4.88
C MET A 113 -7.61 4.29 5.04
N LEU A 114 -8.60 5.11 4.66
CA LEU A 114 -8.58 6.57 4.84
C LEU A 114 -9.04 7.02 6.24
N GLY A 115 -9.27 6.10 7.17
CA GLY A 115 -9.71 6.40 8.54
C GLY A 115 -11.15 6.88 8.65
N ARG A 116 -11.97 6.67 7.61
CA ARG A 116 -13.40 7.03 7.66
C ARG A 116 -14.18 5.95 8.40
N GLN A 117 -15.13 6.37 9.22
CA GLN A 117 -16.10 5.45 9.80
C GLN A 117 -17.00 4.92 8.69
N THR A 118 -17.16 3.60 8.63
CA THR A 118 -18.09 2.92 7.73
C THR A 118 -19.13 2.21 8.56
N GLU A 119 -20.38 2.23 8.12
CA GLU A 119 -21.45 1.46 8.75
C GLU A 119 -21.05 -0.03 8.85
N PRO A 120 -21.37 -0.71 9.97
CA PRO A 120 -21.13 -2.14 10.11
C PRO A 120 -21.96 -2.91 9.08
N ILE A 121 -21.32 -3.87 8.38
CA ILE A 121 -21.98 -4.75 7.38
C ILE A 121 -23.05 -5.64 8.01
N PHE A 122 -23.04 -5.83 9.33
CA PHE A 122 -24.10 -6.53 10.07
C PHE A 122 -25.46 -5.79 10.06
N SER A 123 -25.68 -4.92 9.09
CA SER A 123 -27.00 -4.47 8.68
C SER A 123 -27.78 -5.66 8.09
N SER A 124 -28.30 -6.53 8.96
CA SER A 124 -29.45 -7.42 8.75
C SER A 124 -29.74 -7.83 7.30
N GLN A 125 -28.75 -8.32 6.57
CA GLN A 125 -29.05 -9.02 5.34
C GLN A 125 -29.64 -10.34 5.79
N ASN A 126 -30.96 -10.43 5.69
CA ASN A 126 -31.78 -11.64 5.73
C ASN A 126 -31.37 -12.58 4.59
N HIS A 127 -30.09 -12.93 4.49
CA HIS A 127 -29.63 -14.02 3.66
C HIS A 127 -30.11 -15.29 4.36
N LEU A 128 -31.28 -15.74 3.93
CA LEU A 128 -31.75 -17.09 4.17
C LEU A 128 -30.58 -18.04 3.84
N PRO A 129 -30.27 -19.03 4.71
CA PRO A 129 -29.20 -19.97 4.42
C PRO A 129 -29.39 -20.53 3.02
N SER A 130 -28.35 -20.45 2.17
CA SER A 130 -28.44 -20.95 0.78
C SER A 130 -28.81 -22.43 0.72
N GLN A 131 -28.62 -23.17 1.82
CA GLN A 131 -29.05 -24.55 1.99
C GLN A 131 -29.52 -24.75 3.44
N ILE A 132 -30.83 -24.74 3.65
CA ILE A 132 -31.42 -25.29 4.88
C ILE A 132 -31.41 -26.81 4.70
N PRO A 133 -30.86 -27.60 5.65
CA PRO A 133 -30.91 -29.06 5.55
C PRO A 133 -32.37 -29.54 5.48
N SER A 134 -32.61 -30.67 4.81
CA SER A 134 -33.94 -31.29 4.82
C SER A 134 -34.32 -31.67 6.24
N ILE A 135 -35.24 -30.91 6.84
CA ILE A 135 -35.68 -31.05 8.23
C ILE A 135 -36.59 -32.28 8.32
N GLN A 136 -36.28 -33.23 9.21
CA GLN A 136 -37.14 -34.39 9.42
C GLN A 136 -38.38 -33.97 10.24
N PRO A 137 -39.51 -34.68 10.12
CA PRO A 137 -40.73 -34.34 10.87
C PRO A 137 -40.57 -34.38 12.40
N THR A 138 -39.54 -35.08 12.89
CA THR A 138 -39.19 -35.19 14.31
C THR A 138 -38.33 -34.03 14.81
N ASP A 139 -37.78 -33.22 13.92
CA ASP A 139 -36.85 -32.16 14.27
C ASP A 139 -37.58 -30.91 14.73
N ASN A 140 -36.96 -30.16 15.64
CA ASN A 140 -37.45 -28.84 16.00
C ASN A 140 -36.96 -27.82 14.97
N GLU A 141 -37.81 -27.54 13.97
CA GLU A 141 -37.52 -26.62 12.87
C GLU A 141 -36.98 -25.27 13.32
N ASP A 142 -37.56 -24.65 14.35
CA ASP A 142 -37.11 -23.34 14.85
C ASP A 142 -35.68 -23.37 15.39
N LEU A 143 -35.33 -24.41 16.14
CA LEU A 143 -33.97 -24.58 16.67
C LEU A 143 -32.97 -24.87 15.54
N VAL A 144 -33.33 -25.69 14.56
CA VAL A 144 -32.49 -25.97 13.39
C VAL A 144 -32.24 -24.69 12.59
N LEU A 145 -33.28 -23.89 12.33
CA LEU A 145 -33.17 -22.61 11.65
C LEU A 145 -32.30 -21.62 12.42
N LYS A 146 -32.44 -21.54 13.75
CA LYS A 146 -31.56 -20.70 14.60
C LYS A 146 -30.10 -21.15 14.53
N ALA A 147 -29.85 -22.45 14.58
CA ALA A 147 -28.49 -23.00 14.46
C ALA A 147 -27.88 -22.68 13.09
N CYS A 148 -28.63 -22.84 11.99
CA CYS A 148 -28.17 -22.48 10.65
C CYS A 148 -27.86 -20.98 10.53
N LYS A 149 -28.73 -20.12 11.07
CA LYS A 149 -28.48 -18.66 11.12
C LYS A 149 -27.20 -18.32 11.88
N TYR A 150 -26.99 -18.97 13.02
CA TYR A 150 -25.78 -18.77 13.81
C TYR A 150 -24.52 -19.29 13.10
N GLY A 151 -24.60 -20.43 12.41
CA GLY A 151 -23.51 -20.95 11.58
C GLY A 151 -23.13 -19.98 10.45
N ASN A 152 -24.12 -19.42 9.74
CA ASN A 152 -23.87 -18.38 8.73
C ASN A 152 -23.22 -17.13 9.34
N PHE A 153 -23.66 -16.72 10.53
CA PHE A 153 -23.06 -15.61 11.25
C PHE A 153 -21.58 -15.88 11.59
N ILE A 154 -21.24 -17.08 12.07
CA ILE A 154 -19.84 -17.46 12.33
C ILE A 154 -19.01 -17.38 11.04
N SER A 155 -19.53 -17.90 9.93
CA SER A 155 -18.83 -17.83 8.63
C SER A 155 -18.58 -16.39 8.21
N ALA A 156 -19.60 -15.52 8.30
CA ALA A 156 -19.46 -14.10 7.96
C ALA A 156 -18.45 -13.39 8.86
N CYS A 157 -18.41 -13.72 10.15
CA CYS A 157 -17.40 -13.20 11.08
C CYS A 157 -15.97 -13.62 10.70
N ALA A 158 -15.77 -14.85 10.20
CA ALA A 158 -14.47 -15.31 9.74
C ALA A 158 -14.00 -14.52 8.51
N ASP A 159 -14.88 -14.32 7.54
CA ASP A 159 -14.58 -13.53 6.33
C ASP A 159 -14.27 -12.06 6.68
N GLU A 160 -15.05 -11.47 7.58
CA GLU A 160 -14.83 -10.10 8.06
C GLU A 160 -13.52 -9.98 8.85
N GLY A 161 -13.14 -11.01 9.62
CA GLY A 161 -11.87 -11.07 10.32
C GLY A 161 -10.67 -11.04 9.36
N ASN A 162 -10.74 -11.81 8.27
CA ASN A 162 -9.72 -11.79 7.22
C ASN A 162 -9.64 -10.41 6.55
N PHE A 163 -10.79 -9.85 6.17
CA PHE A 163 -10.86 -8.50 5.60
C PHE A 163 -10.23 -7.45 6.54
N ALA A 164 -10.66 -7.40 7.81
CA ALA A 164 -10.15 -6.45 8.79
C ALA A 164 -8.64 -6.58 9.03
N SER A 165 -8.13 -7.81 9.04
CA SER A 165 -6.69 -8.09 9.14
C SER A 165 -5.93 -7.45 7.97
N ARG A 166 -6.39 -7.67 6.72
CA ARG A 166 -5.78 -7.07 5.52
C ARG A 166 -5.81 -5.54 5.53
N ILE A 167 -6.93 -4.95 5.92
CA ILE A 167 -7.05 -3.49 6.06
C ILE A 167 -6.05 -2.96 7.09
N THR A 168 -5.91 -3.64 8.22
CA THR A 168 -4.98 -3.26 9.29
C THR A 168 -3.53 -3.31 8.81
N GLU A 169 -3.13 -4.37 8.09
CA GLU A 169 -1.78 -4.47 7.51
C GLU A 169 -1.51 -3.37 6.48
N TYR A 170 -2.50 -3.02 5.67
CA TYR A 170 -2.34 -1.92 4.71
C TYR A 170 -2.26 -0.55 5.41
N GLN A 171 -3.07 -0.32 6.45
CA GLN A 171 -2.98 0.90 7.28
C GLN A 171 -1.60 1.04 7.96
N LYS A 172 -0.99 -0.07 8.39
CA LYS A 172 0.39 -0.08 8.89
C LYS A 172 1.39 0.39 7.82
N LEU A 173 1.20 0.02 6.56
CA LEU A 173 2.03 0.49 5.45
C LEU A 173 1.85 2.00 5.21
N ILE A 174 0.60 2.48 5.19
CA ILE A 174 0.28 3.92 5.09
C ILE A 174 0.95 4.68 6.24
N PHE A 175 0.80 4.18 7.47
CA PHE A 175 1.39 4.77 8.66
C PHE A 175 2.92 4.82 8.60
N THR A 176 3.56 3.74 8.12
CA THR A 176 5.02 3.72 7.91
C THR A 176 5.47 4.78 6.92
N SER A 177 4.72 4.96 5.82
CA SER A 177 4.98 6.03 4.83
C SER A 177 4.81 7.42 5.47
N TYR A 178 3.78 7.61 6.29
CA TYR A 178 3.53 8.85 7.03
C TYR A 178 4.66 9.17 8.02
N CYS A 179 5.22 8.19 8.72
CA CYS A 179 6.38 8.37 9.59
C CYS A 179 7.61 8.90 8.84
N THR A 180 7.80 8.50 7.59
CA THR A 180 8.86 9.05 6.74
C THR A 180 8.62 10.54 6.45
N VAL A 181 7.38 10.92 6.14
CA VAL A 181 6.99 12.33 5.94
C VAL A 181 7.22 13.15 7.21
N LEU A 182 6.86 12.64 8.39
CA LEU A 182 7.07 13.33 9.67
C LEU A 182 8.55 13.67 9.91
N ILE A 183 9.46 12.74 9.61
CA ILE A 183 10.91 12.98 9.76
C ILE A 183 11.38 14.05 8.77
N HIS A 184 10.92 13.99 7.51
CA HIS A 184 11.24 15.04 6.53
C HIS A 184 10.67 16.40 6.90
N ALA A 185 9.56 16.45 7.64
CA ALA A 185 8.99 17.67 8.20
C ALA A 185 9.74 18.21 9.43
N GLY A 186 10.83 17.56 9.87
CA GLY A 186 11.68 18.01 10.97
C GLY A 186 11.34 17.43 12.34
N ASN A 187 10.44 16.44 12.42
CA ASN A 187 10.18 15.74 13.67
C ASN A 187 11.38 14.85 14.06
N SER A 188 11.61 14.69 15.36
CA SER A 188 12.72 13.87 15.86
C SER A 188 12.51 12.39 15.50
N LYS A 189 13.62 11.71 15.16
CA LYS A 189 13.61 10.27 14.89
C LYS A 189 13.10 9.49 16.10
N GLU A 190 13.45 9.92 17.31
CA GLU A 190 13.03 9.29 18.57
C GLU A 190 11.51 9.31 18.75
N THR A 191 10.85 10.46 18.55
CA THR A 191 9.38 10.58 18.66
C THR A 191 8.69 9.71 17.61
N VAL A 192 9.16 9.74 16.37
CA VAL A 192 8.59 8.93 15.30
C VAL A 192 8.79 7.44 15.57
N TYR A 193 9.94 7.04 16.10
CA TYR A 193 10.26 5.63 16.38
C TYR A 193 9.47 5.10 17.54
N TYR A 194 9.24 5.93 18.56
CA TYR A 194 8.29 5.63 19.62
C TYR A 194 6.91 5.27 19.04
N MET A 195 6.37 6.10 18.15
CA MET A 195 5.07 5.82 17.51
C MET A 195 5.10 4.54 16.66
N MET A 196 6.15 4.32 15.87
CA MET A 196 6.28 3.10 15.05
C MET A 196 6.31 1.83 15.90
N ARG A 197 6.97 1.84 17.06
CA ARG A 197 6.92 0.71 17.99
C ARG A 197 5.50 0.47 18.50
N GLN A 198 4.76 1.52 18.85
CA GLN A 198 3.38 1.36 19.34
C GLN A 198 2.44 0.77 18.29
N TYR A 199 2.51 1.21 17.04
CA TYR A 199 1.48 0.91 16.03
C TYR A 199 1.87 -0.14 14.98
N ILE A 200 3.17 -0.39 14.76
CA ILE A 200 3.64 -1.42 13.82
C ILE A 200 4.04 -2.68 14.58
N LYS A 201 5.06 -2.56 15.45
CA LYS A 201 5.63 -3.69 16.18
C LYS A 201 6.39 -3.23 17.43
N LYS A 202 5.84 -3.55 18.60
CA LYS A 202 6.31 -3.08 19.92
C LYS A 202 7.79 -3.31 20.20
N ASN A 203 8.32 -4.44 19.74
CA ASN A 203 9.68 -4.89 20.06
C ASN A 203 10.65 -4.75 18.87
N SER A 204 10.38 -3.84 17.93
CA SER A 204 11.30 -3.57 16.82
C SER A 204 12.44 -2.65 17.25
N ASP A 205 13.66 -3.01 16.87
CA ASP A 205 14.85 -2.17 17.00
C ASP A 205 14.87 -1.07 15.92
N ASP A 206 15.71 -0.05 16.14
CA ASP A 206 15.81 1.12 15.26
C ASP A 206 16.20 0.75 13.83
N LYS A 207 17.02 -0.28 13.68
CA LYS A 207 17.47 -0.78 12.39
C LYS A 207 16.31 -1.38 11.59
N THR A 208 15.44 -2.13 12.25
CA THR A 208 14.22 -2.69 11.64
C THR A 208 13.26 -1.59 11.24
N LEU A 209 13.10 -0.55 12.08
CA LEU A 209 12.25 0.59 11.76
C LEU A 209 12.81 1.43 10.61
N ASP A 210 14.14 1.57 10.52
CA ASP A 210 14.82 2.16 9.37
C ASP A 210 14.50 1.36 8.10
N TYR A 211 14.60 0.03 8.12
CA TYR A 211 14.24 -0.81 6.97
C TYR A 211 12.79 -0.62 6.52
N TYR A 212 11.83 -0.60 7.45
CA TYR A 212 10.43 -0.35 7.11
C TYR A 212 10.23 1.02 6.46
N ARG A 213 10.85 2.07 7.01
CA ARG A 213 10.76 3.42 6.43
C ARG A 213 11.38 3.51 5.05
N TYR A 214 12.58 2.97 4.86
CA TYR A 214 13.23 2.99 3.55
C TYR A 214 12.50 2.14 2.51
N GLY A 215 11.84 1.05 2.94
CA GLY A 215 10.97 0.25 2.06
C GLY A 215 9.66 0.94 1.70
N ALA A 216 9.24 1.95 2.45
CA ALA A 216 8.04 2.75 2.21
C ALA A 216 8.31 4.05 1.43
N LEU A 217 9.52 4.20 0.87
CA LEU A 217 9.83 5.26 -0.09
C LEU A 217 9.51 4.74 -1.49
N TRP A 218 8.54 5.38 -2.15
CA TRP A 218 8.06 5.05 -3.50
C TRP A 218 8.38 6.19 -4.46
#